data_AF-A0A933RH91-F1
#
_entry.id   AF-A0A933RH91-F1
#
_cell.length_a   1.000
_cell.length_b   1.000
_cell.length_c   1.000
_cell.angle_alpha   90.00
_cell.angle_beta   90.00
_cell.angle_gamma   90.00
#
_symmetry.space_group_name_H-M   'P 1'
#
loop_
_entity.id
_entity.type
_entity.pdbx_description
1 polymer ?
#
loop_
_entity_poly.entity_id
_entity_poly.type
_entity_poly.pdbx_seq_one_letter_code
_entity_poly.pdbx_strand_id
1 'polypeptide(L)'
;MRTTLLSLLALLVLAPAAGAKVREMDYWLSFHATMKEEWSFEQHARSECENGDCLTDEVGKGQATITLGTSVPRKVHVMSMGGKVQPMIDTGVNRGLPLVGEELRSGTHTVTYSGDPKYDAANPDEVADTSKCGRRTLRTDLAFGWDGPNRLTPSVIVDPLLEGCPTGPPRNEHWVDDEVPSLFGLAATIQQTKFARTKQFTVRGSKTFTGVIDAANDPRFTRSGHHLVTWRWEARFTVSKPKPKKRRR
;
A
#
# COMPACT_ATOMS: atom_id res chain seq x y z
N MET A 1 -59.00 14.91 52.62
CA MET A 1 -58.35 14.34 51.42
C MET A 1 -56.85 14.55 51.62
N ARG A 2 -56.08 13.49 51.96
CA ARG A 2 -55.15 12.76 51.05
C ARG A 2 -54.26 13.76 50.29
N THR A 3 -52.94 13.81 50.45
CA THR A 3 -51.95 12.71 50.34
C THR A 3 -50.60 13.12 50.91
N THR A 4 -49.99 12.24 51.71
CA THR A 4 -48.55 12.17 52.05
C THR A 4 -47.71 11.86 50.81
N LEU A 5 -46.65 12.63 50.54
CA LEU A 5 -45.57 12.22 49.64
C LEU A 5 -44.33 11.83 50.47
N LEU A 6 -44.07 10.53 50.56
CA LEU A 6 -42.78 9.99 50.97
C LEU A 6 -41.79 10.18 49.82
N SER A 7 -40.74 10.97 50.04
CA SER A 7 -39.55 10.95 49.21
C SER A 7 -38.73 9.70 49.54
N LEU A 8 -38.92 8.62 48.78
CA LEU A 8 -37.96 7.51 48.77
C LEU A 8 -36.65 8.01 48.15
N LEU A 9 -35.63 8.17 48.99
CA LEU A 9 -34.23 8.17 48.58
C LEU A 9 -33.93 6.81 47.94
N ALA A 10 -34.01 6.73 46.62
CA ALA A 10 -33.39 5.65 45.87
C ALA A 10 -31.88 5.91 45.86
N LEU A 11 -31.15 5.24 46.76
CA LEU A 11 -29.71 5.05 46.60
C LEU A 11 -29.48 4.37 45.26
N LEU A 12 -29.08 5.16 44.26
CA LEU A 12 -28.37 4.66 43.08
C LEU A 12 -27.03 4.11 43.58
N VAL A 13 -27.03 2.81 43.91
CA VAL A 13 -25.81 2.03 43.97
C VAL A 13 -25.22 2.06 42.56
N LEU A 14 -24.28 2.98 42.35
CA LEU A 14 -23.35 2.94 41.24
C LEU A 14 -22.54 1.65 41.41
N ALA A 15 -23.09 0.55 40.90
CA ALA A 15 -22.31 -0.65 40.67
C ALA A 15 -21.13 -0.23 39.79
N PRO A 16 -19.87 -0.51 40.19
CA PRO A 16 -18.73 -0.20 39.36
C PRO A 16 -18.94 -0.92 38.04
N ALA A 17 -19.00 -0.17 36.95
CA ALA A 17 -19.04 -0.71 35.60
C ALA A 17 -17.93 -1.77 35.52
N ALA A 18 -18.32 -3.03 35.34
CA ALA A 18 -17.41 -4.16 35.29
C ALA A 18 -16.28 -3.81 34.31
N GLY A 19 -15.08 -3.59 34.86
CA GLY A 19 -13.91 -3.19 34.08
C GLY A 19 -13.74 -4.17 32.93
N ALA A 20 -13.67 -3.65 31.72
CA ALA A 20 -13.57 -4.49 30.53
C ALA A 20 -12.32 -5.38 30.66
N LYS A 21 -12.54 -6.70 30.74
CA LYS A 21 -11.45 -7.65 31.01
C LYS A 21 -10.46 -7.65 29.84
N VAL A 22 -9.25 -7.19 30.09
CA VAL A 22 -8.12 -7.29 29.17
C VAL A 22 -7.85 -8.77 28.87
N ARG A 23 -7.73 -9.09 27.58
CA ARG A 23 -7.38 -10.42 27.09
C ARG A 23 -6.10 -10.33 26.30
N GLU A 24 -5.16 -11.18 26.65
CA GLU A 24 -3.85 -11.24 26.03
C GLU A 24 -3.60 -12.63 25.49
N MET A 25 -2.97 -12.70 24.32
CA MET A 25 -2.61 -13.96 23.70
C MET A 25 -1.42 -13.79 22.76
N ASP A 26 -0.49 -14.74 22.85
CA ASP A 26 0.61 -14.84 21.91
C ASP A 26 0.17 -15.58 20.65
N TYR A 27 0.51 -15.01 19.49
CA TYR A 27 0.28 -15.62 18.19
C TYR A 27 1.59 -15.74 17.41
N TRP A 28 1.68 -16.77 16.60
CA TRP A 28 2.60 -16.80 15.47
C TRP A 28 1.93 -16.14 14.28
N LEU A 29 2.54 -15.07 13.80
CA LEU A 29 2.09 -14.28 12.67
C LEU A 29 2.90 -14.65 11.43
N SER A 30 2.19 -14.93 10.33
CA SER A 30 2.73 -14.91 8.98
C SER A 30 2.09 -13.78 8.19
N PHE A 31 2.91 -12.99 7.53
CA PHE A 31 2.47 -11.89 6.68
C PHE A 31 2.93 -12.10 5.25
N HIS A 32 2.06 -11.73 4.30
CA HIS A 32 2.37 -11.70 2.89
C HIS A 32 1.67 -10.50 2.26
N ALA A 33 2.37 -9.75 1.41
CA ALA A 33 1.81 -8.70 0.59
C ALA A 33 2.34 -8.80 -0.85
N THR A 34 1.49 -8.46 -1.80
CA THR A 34 1.86 -8.32 -3.21
C THR A 34 1.35 -7.01 -3.78
N MET A 35 2.16 -6.41 -4.65
CA MET A 35 1.77 -5.30 -5.50
C MET A 35 1.87 -5.75 -6.95
N LYS A 36 0.93 -5.28 -7.77
CA LYS A 36 1.07 -5.21 -9.21
C LYS A 36 0.86 -3.77 -9.64
N GLU A 37 1.75 -3.26 -10.46
CA GLU A 37 1.74 -1.92 -10.99
C GLU A 37 1.84 -2.04 -12.52
N GLU A 38 1.00 -1.32 -13.23
CA GLU A 38 0.99 -1.22 -14.69
C GLU A 38 0.81 0.25 -15.05
N TRP A 39 1.64 0.78 -15.94
CA TRP A 39 1.52 2.16 -16.41
C TRP A 39 1.73 2.24 -17.91
N SER A 40 1.07 3.20 -18.53
CA SER A 40 1.48 3.73 -19.82
C SER A 40 1.10 5.19 -19.96
N PHE A 41 1.88 5.91 -20.75
CA PHE A 41 1.64 7.31 -21.06
C PHE A 41 2.17 7.66 -22.43
N GLU A 42 1.58 8.70 -22.98
CA GLU A 42 2.00 9.40 -24.18
C GLU A 42 2.03 10.89 -23.86
N GLN A 43 3.07 11.56 -24.31
CA GLN A 43 3.27 12.99 -24.14
C GLN A 43 3.73 13.56 -25.47
N HIS A 44 3.07 14.62 -25.91
CA HIS A 44 3.46 15.40 -27.07
C HIS A 44 3.75 16.82 -26.61
N ALA A 45 4.97 17.28 -26.86
CA ALA A 45 5.39 18.64 -26.62
C ALA A 45 5.72 19.33 -27.94
N ARG A 46 5.35 20.60 -28.05
CA ARG A 46 5.60 21.45 -29.19
C ARG A 46 6.26 22.74 -28.71
N SER A 47 7.40 23.07 -29.29
CA SER A 47 8.10 24.34 -29.06
C SER A 47 8.30 25.08 -30.36
N GLU A 48 8.33 26.41 -30.29
CA GLU A 48 8.69 27.25 -31.44
C GLU A 48 10.20 27.18 -31.67
N CYS A 49 10.60 27.06 -32.93
CA CYS A 49 11.98 26.94 -33.38
C CYS A 49 12.25 27.86 -34.58
N GLU A 50 13.54 28.01 -34.93
CA GLU A 50 14.00 28.95 -35.96
C GLU A 50 13.26 28.76 -37.30
N ASN A 51 12.99 27.53 -37.73
CA ASN A 51 12.29 27.23 -38.99
C ASN A 51 10.93 26.53 -38.81
N GLY A 52 10.19 26.84 -37.75
CA GLY A 52 8.83 26.35 -37.53
C GLY A 52 8.65 25.73 -36.15
N ASP A 53 8.01 24.57 -36.09
CA ASP A 53 7.79 23.86 -34.83
C ASP A 53 8.84 22.78 -34.62
N CYS A 54 9.26 22.62 -33.37
CA CYS A 54 9.99 21.46 -32.86
C CYS A 54 9.04 20.61 -32.02
N LEU A 55 9.01 19.32 -32.30
CA LEU A 55 8.13 18.36 -31.65
C LEU A 55 8.97 17.36 -30.86
N THR A 56 8.49 17.02 -29.68
CA THR A 56 9.01 15.95 -28.84
C THR A 56 7.87 15.03 -28.47
N ASP A 57 7.98 13.76 -28.83
CA ASP A 57 7.01 12.74 -28.44
C ASP A 57 7.67 11.78 -27.46
N GLU A 58 7.13 11.70 -26.25
CA GLU A 58 7.57 10.76 -25.22
C GLU A 58 6.49 9.69 -25.01
N VAL A 59 6.87 8.42 -25.14
CA VAL A 59 5.98 7.29 -24.90
C VAL A 59 6.62 6.37 -23.88
N GLY A 60 5.88 6.08 -22.81
CA GLY A 60 6.31 5.18 -21.77
C GLY A 60 5.28 4.09 -21.50
N LYS A 61 5.75 2.88 -21.27
CA LYS A 61 4.91 1.79 -20.74
C LYS A 61 5.71 0.83 -19.91
N GLY A 62 5.11 0.27 -18.88
CA GLY A 62 5.80 -0.68 -18.03
C GLY A 62 4.92 -1.32 -16.98
N GLN A 63 5.55 -2.17 -16.19
CA GLN A 63 4.94 -2.86 -15.10
C GLN A 63 5.96 -3.08 -13.97
N ALA A 64 5.46 -3.20 -12.75
CA ALA A 64 6.22 -3.68 -11.62
C ALA A 64 5.43 -4.64 -10.75
N THR A 65 6.13 -5.57 -10.11
CA THR A 65 5.55 -6.44 -9.11
C THR A 65 6.39 -6.43 -7.86
N ILE A 66 5.76 -6.24 -6.71
CA ILE A 66 6.39 -6.42 -5.40
C ILE A 66 5.80 -7.66 -4.76
N THR A 67 6.66 -8.47 -4.15
CA THR A 67 6.26 -9.52 -3.23
C THR A 67 7.00 -9.31 -1.92
N LEU A 68 6.29 -9.28 -0.80
CA LEU A 68 6.86 -9.15 0.55
C LEU A 68 6.27 -10.21 1.47
N GLY A 69 7.04 -10.66 2.44
CA GLY A 69 6.51 -11.50 3.50
C GLY A 69 7.50 -11.79 4.61
N THR A 70 6.97 -12.33 5.70
CA THR A 70 7.80 -12.88 6.77
C THR A 70 8.48 -14.15 6.28
N SER A 71 9.81 -14.24 6.37
CA SER A 71 10.56 -15.45 5.96
C SER A 71 10.19 -16.70 6.76
N VAL A 72 9.82 -16.51 8.03
CA VAL A 72 9.25 -17.51 8.93
C VAL A 72 8.18 -16.86 9.79
N PRO A 73 7.18 -17.61 10.29
CA PRO A 73 6.23 -17.07 11.25
C PRO A 73 6.94 -16.47 12.46
N ARG A 74 6.53 -15.27 12.90
CA ARG A 74 7.11 -14.55 14.03
C ARG A 74 6.11 -14.46 15.18
N LYS A 75 6.60 -14.56 16.42
CA LYS A 75 5.74 -14.42 17.59
C LYS A 75 5.37 -12.94 17.76
N VAL A 76 4.09 -12.68 17.97
CA VAL A 76 3.53 -11.35 18.29
C VAL A 76 2.63 -11.49 19.51
N HIS A 77 2.57 -10.42 20.30
CA HIS A 77 1.67 -10.35 21.44
C HIS A 77 0.44 -9.54 21.06
N VAL A 78 -0.76 -10.07 21.30
CA VAL A 78 -2.02 -9.43 20.98
C VAL A 78 -2.80 -9.18 22.26
N MET A 79 -3.16 -7.93 22.49
CA MET A 79 -3.98 -7.49 23.61
C MET A 79 -5.32 -6.94 23.10
N SER A 80 -6.42 -7.35 23.74
CA SER A 80 -7.77 -6.86 23.44
C SER A 80 -8.44 -6.42 24.74
N MET A 81 -8.91 -5.17 24.79
CA MET A 81 -9.53 -4.60 25.99
C MET A 81 -11.07 -4.68 25.99
N GLY A 82 -11.68 -5.28 24.96
CA GLY A 82 -13.15 -5.32 24.83
C GLY A 82 -13.78 -3.94 24.55
N GLY A 83 -15.09 -3.92 24.24
CA GLY A 83 -15.79 -2.67 23.91
C GLY A 83 -15.37 -2.08 22.56
N LYS A 84 -15.31 -0.74 22.46
CA LYS A 84 -14.91 0.01 21.25
C LYS A 84 -13.39 0.23 21.13
N VAL A 85 -12.60 -0.26 22.08
CA VAL A 85 -11.15 -0.04 22.12
C VAL A 85 -10.45 -0.95 21.11
N GLN A 86 -9.55 -0.38 20.31
CA GLN A 86 -8.78 -1.11 19.31
C GLN A 86 -7.83 -2.13 20.00
N PRO A 87 -7.74 -3.37 19.50
CA PRO A 87 -6.71 -4.30 19.95
C PRO A 87 -5.30 -3.75 19.72
N MET A 88 -4.35 -4.06 20.59
CA MET A 88 -2.94 -3.77 20.38
C MET A 88 -2.26 -5.02 19.83
N ILE A 89 -1.42 -4.85 18.81
CA ILE A 89 -0.57 -5.90 18.25
C ILE A 89 0.87 -5.44 18.44
N ASP A 90 1.57 -6.06 19.37
CA ASP A 90 2.98 -5.80 19.58
C ASP A 90 3.81 -6.70 18.64
N THR A 91 4.44 -6.03 17.67
CA THR A 91 5.34 -6.62 16.67
C THR A 91 6.81 -6.66 17.11
N GLY A 92 7.13 -6.21 18.34
CA GLY A 92 8.47 -6.16 18.91
C GLY A 92 9.02 -4.73 19.04
N VAL A 93 9.94 -4.55 20.00
CA VAL A 93 10.50 -3.25 20.41
C VAL A 93 11.30 -2.60 19.26
N ASN A 94 10.91 -1.37 18.89
CA ASN A 94 11.62 -0.40 18.06
C ASN A 94 11.91 -0.71 16.58
N ARG A 95 11.56 -1.89 16.03
CA ARG A 95 11.84 -2.20 14.61
C ARG A 95 10.75 -2.95 13.85
N GLY A 96 9.56 -3.20 14.41
CA GLY A 96 8.52 -3.97 13.69
C GLY A 96 8.94 -5.41 13.34
N LEU A 97 8.17 -6.09 12.48
CA LEU A 97 8.50 -7.44 12.03
C LEU A 97 9.22 -7.43 10.68
N PRO A 98 10.40 -8.07 10.56
CA PRO A 98 11.15 -8.04 9.31
C PRO A 98 10.41 -8.78 8.20
N LEU A 99 10.18 -8.04 7.11
CA LEU A 99 9.71 -8.53 5.83
C LEU A 99 10.86 -8.60 4.85
N VAL A 100 10.86 -9.66 4.05
CA VAL A 100 11.77 -9.84 2.94
C VAL A 100 10.97 -10.18 1.70
N GLY A 101 11.46 -9.74 0.56
CA GLY A 101 10.93 -10.22 -0.70
C GLY A 101 11.63 -9.57 -1.87
N GLU A 102 10.89 -9.29 -2.93
CA GLU A 102 11.47 -8.85 -4.18
C GLU A 102 10.58 -7.88 -4.93
N GLU A 103 11.24 -7.06 -5.72
CA GLU A 103 10.65 -6.18 -6.71
C GLU A 103 11.16 -6.59 -8.08
N LEU A 104 10.25 -6.73 -9.03
CA LEU A 104 10.55 -6.95 -10.45
C LEU A 104 9.94 -5.79 -11.22
N ARG A 105 10.72 -5.14 -12.08
CA ARG A 105 10.26 -4.04 -12.92
C ARG A 105 10.72 -4.26 -14.37
N SER A 106 9.87 -3.87 -15.31
CA SER A 106 10.16 -3.92 -16.74
C SER A 106 9.35 -2.86 -17.46
N GLY A 107 9.93 -2.25 -18.49
CA GLY A 107 9.21 -1.31 -19.34
C GLY A 107 10.05 -0.77 -20.48
N THR A 108 9.49 0.17 -21.20
CA THR A 108 10.13 0.88 -22.31
C THR A 108 9.77 2.35 -22.19
N HIS A 109 10.75 3.21 -22.40
CA HIS A 109 10.57 4.64 -22.54
C HIS A 109 11.25 5.10 -23.83
N THR A 110 10.50 5.78 -24.68
CA THR A 110 10.97 6.25 -25.99
C THR A 110 10.72 7.75 -26.07
N VAL A 111 11.73 8.48 -26.53
CA VAL A 111 11.64 9.90 -26.85
C VAL A 111 12.02 10.08 -28.31
N THR A 112 11.14 10.67 -29.11
CA THR A 112 11.42 11.00 -30.51
C THR A 112 11.35 12.50 -30.75
N TYR A 113 12.24 12.99 -31.60
CA TYR A 113 12.33 14.41 -31.95
C TYR A 113 12.00 14.61 -33.43
N SER A 114 11.25 15.67 -33.76
CA SER A 114 10.98 16.03 -35.15
C SER A 114 10.73 17.52 -35.34
N GLY A 115 10.62 17.98 -36.58
CA GLY A 115 10.37 19.40 -36.91
C GLY A 115 11.56 20.05 -37.62
N ASP A 116 12.06 21.16 -37.08
CA ASP A 116 13.23 21.87 -37.62
C ASP A 116 14.43 20.90 -37.83
N PRO A 117 15.04 20.84 -39.03
CA PRO A 117 16.12 19.88 -39.31
C PRO A 117 17.35 20.02 -38.42
N LYS A 118 17.65 21.23 -37.91
CA LYS A 118 18.76 21.44 -36.96
C LYS A 118 18.39 20.90 -35.58
N TYR A 119 17.11 20.97 -35.19
CA TYR A 119 16.61 20.42 -33.94
C TYR A 119 16.62 18.90 -33.95
N ASP A 120 16.05 18.29 -35.00
CA ASP A 120 16.07 16.84 -35.19
C ASP A 120 17.51 16.30 -35.19
N ALA A 121 18.40 16.89 -36.00
CA ALA A 121 19.81 16.49 -36.04
C ALA A 121 20.58 16.67 -34.72
N ALA A 122 20.15 17.60 -33.86
CA ALA A 122 20.80 17.86 -32.57
C ALA A 122 20.29 16.96 -31.43
N ASN A 123 19.12 16.34 -31.60
CA ASN A 123 18.46 15.54 -30.57
C ASN A 123 18.20 14.13 -31.10
N PRO A 124 19.15 13.19 -30.93
CA PRO A 124 18.94 11.82 -31.36
C PRO A 124 17.80 11.17 -30.55
N ASP A 125 16.95 10.40 -31.21
CA ASP A 125 15.91 9.62 -30.56
C ASP A 125 16.49 8.72 -29.45
N GLU A 126 15.81 8.70 -28.31
CA GLU A 126 16.21 7.93 -27.14
C GLU A 126 15.28 6.74 -26.94
N VAL A 127 15.85 5.56 -26.72
CA VAL A 127 15.10 4.38 -26.30
C VAL A 127 15.75 3.78 -25.07
N ALA A 128 15.09 3.93 -23.93
CA ALA A 128 15.40 3.17 -22.73
C ALA A 128 14.54 1.90 -22.74
N ASP A 129 15.06 0.82 -23.32
CA ASP A 129 14.54 -0.53 -23.07
C ASP A 129 15.12 -1.04 -21.76
N THR A 130 14.23 -1.31 -20.84
CA THR A 130 14.57 -1.61 -19.47
C THR A 130 13.98 -2.94 -19.03
N SER A 131 13.73 -3.83 -19.98
CA SER A 131 13.52 -5.27 -19.77
C SER A 131 14.57 -5.92 -18.83
N LYS A 132 15.67 -5.21 -18.51
CA LYS A 132 16.74 -5.58 -17.58
C LYS A 132 16.90 -4.68 -16.33
N CYS A 133 15.91 -3.87 -15.93
CA CYS A 133 15.95 -3.09 -14.66
C CYS A 133 16.36 -3.87 -13.43
N GLY A 134 16.16 -5.18 -13.50
CA GLY A 134 16.71 -6.09 -12.54
C GLY A 134 15.74 -6.32 -11.41
N ARG A 135 15.79 -7.56 -10.95
CA ARG A 135 15.18 -8.01 -9.73
C ARG A 135 15.90 -7.37 -8.56
N ARG A 136 15.17 -6.65 -7.70
CA ARG A 136 15.70 -6.11 -6.45
C ARG A 136 15.21 -6.94 -5.28
N THR A 137 16.09 -7.21 -4.30
CA THR A 137 15.66 -7.76 -3.01
C THR A 137 15.18 -6.63 -2.12
N LEU A 138 14.00 -6.76 -1.53
CA LEU A 138 13.43 -5.82 -0.58
C LEU A 138 13.61 -6.31 0.85
N ARG A 139 13.93 -5.38 1.74
CA ARG A 139 13.94 -5.58 3.20
C ARG A 139 13.28 -4.38 3.84
N THR A 140 12.26 -4.63 4.64
CA THR A 140 11.49 -3.60 5.34
C THR A 140 10.88 -4.22 6.59
N ASP A 141 10.20 -3.43 7.39
CA ASP A 141 9.56 -3.86 8.61
C ASP A 141 8.04 -3.65 8.55
N LEU A 142 7.30 -4.61 9.08
CA LEU A 142 5.86 -4.57 9.23
C LEU A 142 5.50 -4.05 10.62
N ALA A 143 4.66 -3.03 10.64
CA ALA A 143 3.83 -2.68 11.80
C ALA A 143 2.34 -2.78 11.42
N PHE A 144 1.46 -2.71 12.41
CA PHE A 144 0.03 -2.58 12.18
C PHE A 144 -0.50 -1.26 12.75
N GLY A 145 -1.39 -0.64 11.99
CA GLY A 145 -2.20 0.50 12.42
C GLY A 145 -3.68 0.17 12.42
N TRP A 146 -4.49 1.14 12.85
CA TRP A 146 -5.93 1.04 12.86
C TRP A 146 -6.58 2.26 12.22
N ASP A 147 -7.36 2.05 11.16
CA ASP A 147 -8.15 3.07 10.45
C ASP A 147 -9.61 3.08 10.94
N GLY A 148 -9.79 2.92 12.25
CA GLY A 148 -11.07 2.77 12.92
C GLY A 148 -11.10 1.57 13.88
N PRO A 149 -12.15 1.41 14.71
CA PRO A 149 -12.17 0.41 15.77
C PRO A 149 -11.93 -1.02 15.28
N ASN A 150 -12.49 -1.37 14.13
CA ASN A 150 -12.50 -2.72 13.57
C ASN A 150 -11.73 -2.82 12.24
N ARG A 151 -10.86 -1.86 11.92
CA ARG A 151 -10.20 -1.75 10.61
C ARG A 151 -8.69 -1.79 10.79
N LEU A 152 -8.08 -2.95 10.55
CA LEU A 152 -6.64 -3.16 10.67
C LEU A 152 -5.94 -2.79 9.36
N THR A 153 -4.87 -2.01 9.44
CA THR A 153 -4.03 -1.64 8.30
C THR A 153 -2.60 -2.13 8.50
N PRO A 154 -1.94 -2.69 7.47
CA PRO A 154 -0.51 -2.93 7.51
C PRO A 154 0.24 -1.63 7.24
N SER A 155 1.25 -1.33 8.06
CA SER A 155 2.20 -0.25 7.82
C SER A 155 3.51 -0.86 7.33
N VAL A 156 3.78 -0.67 6.04
CA VAL A 156 5.00 -1.12 5.37
C VAL A 156 5.47 0.02 4.50
N ILE A 157 6.72 0.44 4.68
CA ILE A 157 7.36 1.45 3.84
C ILE A 157 8.33 0.72 2.92
N VAL A 158 8.13 0.84 1.62
CA VAL A 158 9.05 0.31 0.62
C VAL A 158 9.77 1.51 0.02
N ASP A 159 11.10 1.52 0.10
CA ASP A 159 11.90 2.60 -0.49
C ASP A 159 11.60 2.71 -1.99
N PRO A 160 11.33 3.93 -2.50
CA PRO A 160 11.10 4.14 -3.92
C PRO A 160 12.35 3.80 -4.75
N LEU A 161 12.11 3.57 -6.04
CA LEU A 161 12.98 2.92 -7.02
C LEU A 161 14.39 3.51 -7.22
N LEU A 162 15.27 2.68 -7.80
CA LEU A 162 16.61 3.01 -8.30
C LEU A 162 16.56 4.01 -9.46
N GLU A 163 17.60 4.84 -9.56
CA GLU A 163 17.95 5.59 -10.77
C GLU A 163 18.22 4.62 -11.95
N GLY A 164 17.76 4.96 -13.16
CA GLY A 164 18.07 4.21 -14.40
C GLY A 164 17.13 3.06 -14.79
N CYS A 165 16.04 2.84 -14.05
CA CYS A 165 14.88 2.05 -14.51
C CYS A 165 14.00 2.95 -15.42
N PRO A 166 13.04 2.43 -16.23
CA PRO A 166 12.21 3.34 -17.00
C PRO A 166 11.55 4.19 -15.94
N THR A 167 11.69 5.50 -16.12
CA THR A 167 10.94 6.48 -15.36
C THR A 167 9.54 5.92 -15.29
N GLY A 168 9.05 5.70 -14.06
CA GLY A 168 7.69 5.21 -13.87
C GLY A 168 6.69 6.16 -14.53
N PRO A 169 5.42 6.11 -14.14
CA PRO A 169 4.51 7.14 -14.60
C PRO A 169 5.06 8.53 -14.23
N PRO A 170 4.81 9.55 -15.07
CA PRO A 170 5.29 10.90 -14.84
C PRO A 170 4.81 11.43 -13.47
N ARG A 171 5.63 12.24 -12.81
CA ARG A 171 5.43 12.69 -11.40
C ARG A 171 4.18 13.54 -11.16
N ASN A 172 3.50 13.99 -12.22
CA ASN A 172 2.32 14.85 -12.16
C ASN A 172 1.01 14.06 -12.40
N GLU A 173 1.02 12.75 -12.21
CA GLU A 173 -0.21 11.97 -12.17
C GLU A 173 -1.10 12.37 -11.00
N HIS A 174 -2.41 12.26 -11.20
CA HIS A 174 -3.40 12.43 -10.15
C HIS A 174 -4.07 11.09 -9.86
N TRP A 175 -4.17 10.74 -8.59
CA TRP A 175 -4.87 9.54 -8.18
C TRP A 175 -6.37 9.83 -8.10
N VAL A 176 -7.18 8.95 -8.68
CA VAL A 176 -8.63 9.01 -8.55
C VAL A 176 -8.98 8.96 -7.06
N ASP A 177 -9.91 9.82 -6.64
CA ASP A 177 -10.35 9.99 -5.25
C ASP A 177 -9.25 10.50 -4.28
N ASP A 178 -8.20 11.15 -4.78
CA ASP A 178 -7.05 11.67 -4.00
C ASP A 178 -6.32 10.59 -3.17
N GLU A 179 -6.39 9.34 -3.62
CA GLU A 179 -5.87 8.21 -2.86
C GLU A 179 -4.40 7.91 -3.15
N VAL A 180 -3.58 7.76 -2.09
CA VAL A 180 -2.18 7.34 -2.27
C VAL A 180 -2.10 5.81 -2.33
N PRO A 181 -1.50 5.21 -3.38
CA PRO A 181 -1.44 3.75 -3.61
C PRO A 181 -0.49 3.05 -2.64
N SER A 182 -0.89 2.97 -1.38
CA SER A 182 -0.08 2.47 -0.27
C SER A 182 -0.74 1.30 0.43
N LEU A 183 0.08 0.38 0.99
CA LEU A 183 -0.41 -0.68 1.87
C LEU A 183 -1.17 -0.15 3.09
N PHE A 184 -0.81 1.05 3.58
CA PHE A 184 -1.49 1.70 4.69
C PHE A 184 -2.95 2.03 4.36
N GLY A 185 -3.24 2.41 3.10
CA GLY A 185 -4.59 2.66 2.61
C GLY A 185 -5.48 1.42 2.50
N LEU A 186 -4.95 0.20 2.73
CA LEU A 186 -5.69 -1.06 2.62
C LEU A 186 -6.16 -1.57 3.99
N ALA A 187 -7.18 -0.90 4.53
CA ALA A 187 -7.81 -1.33 5.76
C ALA A 187 -8.70 -2.58 5.55
N ALA A 188 -8.48 -3.60 6.37
CA ALA A 188 -9.31 -4.80 6.40
C ALA A 188 -10.24 -4.77 7.62
N THR A 189 -11.54 -4.92 7.38
CA THR A 189 -12.53 -5.02 8.46
C THR A 189 -12.41 -6.38 9.16
N ILE A 190 -12.24 -6.36 10.48
CA ILE A 190 -12.13 -7.54 11.34
C ILE A 190 -13.14 -7.44 12.48
N GLN A 191 -13.78 -8.55 12.79
CA GLN A 191 -14.50 -8.68 14.05
C GLN A 191 -13.49 -8.63 15.22
N GLN A 192 -13.46 -7.53 15.97
CA GLN A 192 -12.58 -7.35 17.13
C GLN A 192 -12.65 -8.51 18.13
N THR A 193 -13.80 -9.19 18.20
CA THR A 193 -14.02 -10.39 19.02
C THR A 193 -13.12 -11.57 18.66
N LYS A 194 -12.42 -11.56 17.53
CA LYS A 194 -11.50 -12.62 17.13
C LYS A 194 -10.14 -12.52 17.84
N PHE A 195 -9.69 -11.33 18.18
CA PHE A 195 -8.39 -11.10 18.82
C PHE A 195 -8.37 -11.60 20.27
N ALA A 196 -7.32 -12.33 20.63
CA ALA A 196 -7.12 -12.91 21.97
C ALA A 196 -8.30 -13.79 22.48
N ARG A 197 -9.12 -14.31 21.56
CA ARG A 197 -10.22 -15.25 21.85
C ARG A 197 -10.22 -16.49 20.97
N THR A 198 -9.57 -16.43 19.81
CA THR A 198 -9.55 -17.53 18.83
C THR A 198 -8.16 -18.12 18.72
N LYS A 199 -8.07 -19.45 18.49
CA LYS A 199 -6.78 -20.14 18.30
C LYS A 199 -6.08 -19.77 16.99
N GLN A 200 -6.85 -19.34 15.99
CA GLN A 200 -6.34 -18.85 14.72
C GLN A 200 -7.34 -17.91 14.05
N PHE A 201 -6.82 -16.93 13.33
CA PHE A 201 -7.61 -16.08 12.43
C PHE A 201 -6.72 -15.51 11.32
N THR A 202 -7.35 -15.08 10.24
CA THR A 202 -6.68 -14.47 9.09
C THR A 202 -7.36 -13.15 8.76
N VAL A 203 -6.55 -12.17 8.41
CA VAL A 203 -6.96 -10.84 7.95
C VAL A 203 -6.43 -10.65 6.54
N ARG A 204 -7.25 -10.09 5.64
CA ARG A 204 -6.86 -9.82 4.26
C ARG A 204 -7.42 -8.49 3.79
N GLY A 205 -6.65 -7.78 2.99
CA GLY A 205 -7.09 -6.59 2.28
C GLY A 205 -6.63 -6.63 0.82
N SER A 206 -7.40 -5.99 -0.06
CA SER A 206 -7.05 -5.80 -1.46
C SER A 206 -7.65 -4.49 -1.92
N LYS A 207 -6.91 -3.75 -2.75
CA LYS A 207 -7.41 -2.54 -3.40
C LYS A 207 -6.65 -2.29 -4.69
N THR A 208 -7.37 -1.77 -5.68
CA THR A 208 -6.79 -1.27 -6.92
C THR A 208 -6.98 0.24 -6.93
N PHE A 209 -5.88 0.96 -7.10
CA PHE A 209 -5.81 2.40 -7.26
C PHE A 209 -5.65 2.70 -8.74
N THR A 210 -6.30 3.78 -9.18
CA THR A 210 -6.22 4.26 -10.55
C THR A 210 -5.62 5.65 -10.52
N GLY A 211 -4.48 5.82 -11.18
CA GLY A 211 -3.89 7.11 -11.51
C GLY A 211 -4.28 7.49 -12.93
N VAL A 212 -4.66 8.74 -13.09
CA VAL A 212 -4.92 9.36 -14.38
C VAL A 212 -3.82 10.39 -14.61
N ILE A 213 -3.28 10.38 -15.82
CA ILE A 213 -2.33 11.39 -16.27
C ILE A 213 -3.13 12.35 -17.13
N ASP A 214 -3.48 13.49 -16.54
CA ASP A 214 -4.37 14.46 -17.19
C ASP A 214 -3.72 15.10 -18.41
N ALA A 215 -4.56 15.35 -19.43
CA ALA A 215 -4.22 16.23 -20.52
C ALA A 215 -4.11 17.66 -19.97
N ALA A 216 -2.90 18.22 -20.05
CA ALA A 216 -2.73 19.64 -19.82
C ALA A 216 -3.58 20.41 -20.84
N ASN A 217 -4.25 21.47 -20.40
CA ASN A 217 -4.95 22.41 -21.27
C ASN A 217 -3.97 23.40 -21.93
N ASP A 218 -2.86 22.89 -22.48
CA ASP A 218 -1.87 23.68 -23.19
C ASP A 218 -1.76 23.17 -24.63
N PRO A 219 -2.04 23.99 -25.66
CA PRO A 219 -1.91 23.57 -27.06
C PRO A 219 -0.46 23.20 -27.46
N ARG A 220 0.53 23.56 -26.65
CA ARG A 220 1.95 23.20 -26.82
C ARG A 220 2.34 21.93 -26.08
N PHE A 221 1.43 21.38 -25.28
CA PHE A 221 1.75 20.26 -24.39
C PHE A 221 0.52 19.41 -24.12
N THR A 222 0.46 18.21 -24.70
CA THR A 222 -0.56 17.22 -24.35
C THR A 222 0.11 16.02 -23.68
N ARG A 223 -0.56 15.47 -22.66
CA ARG A 223 -0.11 14.28 -21.96
C ARG A 223 -1.34 13.43 -21.66
N SER A 224 -1.25 12.13 -21.84
CA SER A 224 -2.32 11.24 -21.43
C SER A 224 -1.74 9.90 -21.02
N GLY A 225 -2.47 9.17 -20.20
CA GLY A 225 -2.02 7.86 -19.78
C GLY A 225 -2.84 7.31 -18.63
N HIS A 226 -2.48 6.09 -18.24
CA HIS A 226 -3.10 5.39 -17.14
C HIS A 226 -2.04 4.74 -16.27
N HIS A 227 -2.33 4.70 -14.98
CA HIS A 227 -1.52 4.01 -13.99
C HIS A 227 -2.45 3.18 -13.09
N LEU A 228 -2.17 1.90 -12.96
CA LEU A 228 -2.94 0.99 -12.13
C LEU A 228 -2.02 0.36 -11.10
N VAL A 229 -2.36 0.50 -9.82
CA VAL A 229 -1.65 -0.16 -8.72
C VAL A 229 -2.62 -1.03 -7.96
N THR A 230 -2.38 -2.33 -7.92
CA THR A 230 -3.16 -3.27 -7.11
C THR A 230 -2.31 -3.83 -5.99
N TRP A 231 -2.72 -3.55 -4.76
CA TRP A 231 -2.15 -4.16 -3.56
C TRP A 231 -3.05 -5.27 -3.03
N ARG A 232 -2.43 -6.33 -2.52
CA ARG A 232 -3.08 -7.41 -1.76
C ARG A 232 -2.23 -7.76 -0.56
N TRP A 233 -2.85 -8.05 0.57
CA TRP A 233 -2.13 -8.52 1.74
C TRP A 233 -2.92 -9.54 2.55
N GLU A 234 -2.19 -10.36 3.29
CA GLU A 234 -2.70 -11.34 4.24
C GLU A 234 -1.84 -11.36 5.50
N ALA A 235 -2.49 -11.30 6.67
CA ALA A 235 -1.89 -11.58 7.97
C ALA A 235 -2.61 -12.78 8.61
N ARG A 236 -1.87 -13.85 8.89
CA ARG A 236 -2.39 -15.04 9.55
C ARG A 236 -1.81 -15.18 10.95
N PHE A 237 -2.69 -15.26 11.94
CA PHE A 237 -2.36 -15.40 13.36
C PHE A 237 -2.73 -16.81 13.83
N THR A 238 -1.79 -17.52 14.46
CA THR A 238 -2.03 -18.87 15.03
C THR A 238 -1.36 -19.03 16.39
N VAL A 239 -2.07 -19.48 17.42
CA VAL A 239 -1.48 -19.69 18.76
C VAL A 239 -0.38 -20.76 18.73
N SER A 240 -0.58 -21.79 17.92
CA SER A 240 0.43 -22.83 17.70
C SER A 240 1.43 -22.39 16.62
N LYS A 241 2.72 -22.72 16.81
CA LYS A 241 3.73 -22.47 15.79
C LYS A 241 3.38 -23.25 14.52
N PRO A 242 3.24 -22.59 13.35
CA PRO A 242 2.99 -23.29 12.10
C PRO A 242 4.14 -24.27 11.82
N LYS A 243 3.81 -25.53 11.50
CA LYS A 243 4.83 -26.49 11.05
C LYS A 243 5.47 -25.95 9.76
N PRO A 244 6.80 -26.01 9.60
CA PRO A 244 7.42 -25.61 8.35
C PRO A 244 6.82 -26.44 7.21
N LYS A 245 6.33 -25.79 6.16
CA LYS A 245 5.93 -26.50 4.93
C LYS A 245 7.19 -27.21 4.42
N LYS A 246 7.21 -28.55 4.46
CA LYS A 246 8.23 -29.33 3.75
C LYS A 246 8.15 -28.90 2.29
N ARG A 247 9.19 -28.24 1.77
CA ARG A 247 9.34 -28.06 0.32
C ARG A 247 9.35 -29.46 -0.28
N ARG A 248 8.32 -29.81 -1.04
CA ARG A 248 8.41 -30.94 -1.98
C ARG A 248 9.51 -30.52 -2.97
N ARG A 249 10.64 -31.22 -2.90
CA ARG A 249 11.68 -31.16 -3.93
C ARG A 249 11.17 -31.87 -5.16
#